data_AF-A0A0G1KR18-F1
#
_entry.id   AF-A0A0G1KR18-F1
#
_cell.length_a   1.000
_cell.length_b   1.000
_cell.length_c   1.000
_cell.angle_alpha   90.00
_cell.angle_beta   90.00
_cell.angle_gamma   90.00
#
_symmetry.space_group_name_H-M   'P 1'
#
loop_
_entity.id
_entity.type
_entity.pdbx_description
1 polymer ?
#
loop_
_entity_poly.entity_id
_entity_poly.type
_entity_poly.pdbx_seq_one_letter_code
_entity_poly.pdbx_strand_id
1 'polypeptide(L)' 'MKQFLIFAGDTYYPSGGWQDFIGSENTKEEALLLMSKRHYDWWQVVDSQTGNIVDSFSRGLWT' A
#
# COMPACT_ATOMS: atom_id res chain seq x y z
N MET A 1 16.61 -4.50 -5.39
CA MET A 1 15.22 -4.62 -4.91
C MET A 1 14.72 -3.20 -4.69
N LYS A 2 13.52 -2.85 -5.17
CA LYS A 2 12.97 -1.50 -4.96
C LYS A 2 12.59 -1.32 -3.48
N GLN A 3 12.78 -0.12 -2.93
CA GLN A 3 12.72 0.10 -1.47
C GLN A 3 11.29 0.10 -0.93
N PHE A 4 10.33 0.66 -1.65
CA PHE A 4 8.97 0.84 -1.15
C PHE A 4 8.05 -0.20 -1.78
N LEU A 5 7.41 -1.01 -0.94
CA LEU A 5 6.43 -2.02 -1.34
C LEU A 5 5.03 -1.46 -1.15
N ILE A 6 4.15 -1.71 -2.10
CA ILE A 6 2.80 -1.14 -2.12
C ILE A 6 1.82 -2.29 -2.00
N PHE A 7 0.94 -2.19 -1.00
CA PHE A 7 -0.17 -3.11 -0.81
C PHE A 7 -1.48 -2.34 -0.82
N ALA A 8 -2.51 -2.88 -1.47
CA ALA A 8 -3.82 -2.23 -1.54
C ALA A 8 -4.93 -3.24 -1.82
N GLY A 9 -6.15 -2.87 -1.47
CA GLY A 9 -7.33 -3.69 -1.73
C GLY A 9 -8.65 -2.97 -1.44
N ASP A 10 -9.74 -3.71 -1.62
CA ASP A 10 -11.10 -3.23 -1.41
C ASP A 10 -11.64 -3.66 -0.02
N THR A 11 -12.64 -2.96 0.51
CA THR A 11 -13.15 -3.11 1.90
C THR A 11 -13.73 -4.50 2.20
N TYR A 12 -14.09 -5.27 1.17
CA TYR A 12 -14.71 -6.59 1.31
C TYR A 12 -13.83 -7.68 0.69
N TYR A 13 -12.72 -7.99 1.35
CA TYR A 13 -11.81 -9.07 0.96
C TYR A 13 -11.39 -9.89 2.19
N PRO A 14 -11.93 -11.11 2.38
CA PRO A 14 -11.66 -11.93 3.57
C PRO A 14 -10.29 -12.61 3.57
N SER A 15 -9.46 -12.34 2.55
CA SER A 15 -8.29 -13.16 2.22
C SER A 15 -6.98 -12.37 2.13
N GLY A 16 -6.91 -11.21 2.80
CA GLY A 16 -5.73 -10.31 2.75
C GLY A 16 -4.40 -11.07 2.86
N GLY A 17 -3.33 -10.54 2.26
CA GLY A 17 -2.04 -11.23 2.18
C GLY A 17 -1.28 -10.93 0.90
N TRP A 18 -0.56 -11.92 0.37
CA TRP A 18 0.34 -11.73 -0.79
C TRP A 18 -0.35 -11.21 -2.06
N GLN A 19 -1.67 -11.40 -2.21
CA GLN A 19 -2.43 -10.89 -3.35
C GLN A 19 -2.68 -9.38 -3.27
N ASP A 20 -2.47 -8.75 -2.12
CA ASP A 20 -2.60 -7.31 -1.95
C ASP A 20 -1.40 -6.56 -2.54
N PHE A 21 -0.32 -7.26 -2.91
CA PHE A 21 0.88 -6.64 -3.48
C PHE A 21 0.60 -6.05 -4.86
N ILE A 22 0.63 -4.72 -4.94
CA ILE A 22 0.37 -3.97 -6.18
C ILE A 22 1.65 -3.76 -6.97
N GLY A 23 2.77 -3.56 -6.28
CA GLY A 23 4.04 -3.23 -6.90
C GLY A 23 5.05 -2.66 -5.93
N SER A 24 6.16 -2.16 -6.47
CA SER A 24 7.21 -1.52 -5.68
C SER A 24 7.87 -0.38 -6.44
N GLU A 25 8.37 0.62 -5.70
CA GLU A 25 9.02 1.82 -6.22
C GLU A 25 10.31 2.18 -5.46
N ASN A 26 11.16 2.99 -6.07
CA ASN A 26 12.44 3.38 -5.47
C ASN A 26 12.28 4.50 -4.46
N THR A 27 11.26 5.35 -4.62
CA THR A 27 10.95 6.45 -3.71
C THR A 27 9.54 6.36 -3.15
N LYS A 28 9.30 7.01 -2.01
CA LYS A 28 7.97 7.11 -1.39
C LYS A 28 7.02 7.90 -2.30
N GLU A 29 7.51 8.94 -2.94
CA GLU A 29 6.75 9.85 -3.80
C GLU A 29 6.21 9.11 -5.04
N GLU A 30 7.03 8.25 -5.66
CA GLU A 30 6.61 7.39 -6.77
C GLU A 30 5.50 6.42 -6.35
N ALA A 31 5.63 5.83 -5.15
CA ALA A 31 4.62 4.93 -4.60
C ALA A 31 3.29 5.64 -4.36
N LEU A 32 3.33 6.85 -3.80
CA LEU A 32 2.14 7.67 -3.57
C LEU A 32 1.47 8.12 -4.89
N LEU A 33 2.27 8.46 -5.90
CA LEU A 33 1.75 8.82 -7.23
C LEU A 33 1.06 7.62 -7.91
N LEU A 34 1.56 6.39 -7.67
CA LEU A 34 0.90 5.18 -8.14
C LEU A 34 -0.47 5.01 -7.47
N MET A 35 -0.53 5.24 -6.15
CA MET A 35 -1.76 5.10 -5.38
C MET A 35 -2.79 6.18 -5.69
N SER A 36 -2.36 7.42 -5.97
CA SER A 36 -3.27 8.51 -6.31
C SER A 36 -4.04 8.28 -7.62
N LYS A 37 -3.54 7.39 -8.49
CA LYS A 37 -4.17 7.04 -9.77
C LYS A 37 -5.18 5.89 -9.66
N ARG A 38 -5.29 5.24 -8.49
CA ARG A 38 -6.13 4.06 -8.27
C ARG A 38 -7.17 4.33 -7.18
N HIS A 39 -8.29 3.62 -7.26
CA HIS A 39 -9.41 3.74 -6.32
C HIS A 39 -9.54 2.48 -5.47
N TYR A 40 -8.55 2.26 -4.60
CA TYR A 40 -8.66 1.23 -3.56
C TYR A 40 -9.31 1.82 -2.31
N ASP A 41 -10.01 0.98 -1.58
CA ASP A 41 -10.56 1.37 -0.30
C ASP A 41 -9.50 1.46 0.77
N TRP A 42 -8.43 0.67 0.69
CA TRP A 42 -7.28 0.78 1.57
C TRP A 42 -5.96 0.57 0.83
N TRP A 43 -4.89 1.16 1.36
CA TRP A 43 -3.54 0.90 0.91
C TRP A 43 -2.50 1.21 1.99
N GLN A 44 -1.32 0.64 1.83
CA GLN A 44 -0.15 0.91 2.65
C GLN A 44 1.14 0.87 1.82
N VAL A 45 2.09 1.70 2.20
CA VAL A 45 3.44 1.73 1.66
C VAL A 45 4.39 1.27 2.75
N VAL A 46 5.12 0.19 2.47
CA VAL A 46 6.07 -0.43 3.41
C VAL A 46 7.49 -0.16 2.93
N ASP A 47 8.35 0.35 3.81
CA ASP A 47 9.79 0.40 3.55
C ASP A 47 10.40 -0.98 3.78
N SER A 48 10.87 -1.63 2.70
CA SER A 48 11.47 -2.96 2.74
C SER A 48 12.78 -3.04 3.53
N GLN A 49 13.46 -1.92 3.78
CA GLN A 49 14.69 -1.93 4.59
C GLN A 49 14.39 -2.02 6.08
N THR A 50 13.31 -1.37 6.52
CA THR A 50 12.93 -1.28 7.93
C THR A 50 11.78 -2.20 8.30
N GLY A 51 11.00 -2.66 7.32
CA GLY A 51 9.76 -3.42 7.50
C GLY A 51 8.58 -2.57 7.98
N ASN A 52 8.75 -1.25 8.08
CA ASN A 52 7.73 -0.35 8.64
C ASN A 52 6.78 0.18 7.56
N ILE A 53 5.52 0.37 7.94
CA ILE A 53 4.56 1.15 7.15
C ILE A 53 4.94 2.63 7.27
N VAL A 54 5.27 3.27 6.15
CA VAL A 54 5.67 4.67 6.06
C VAL A 54 4.55 5.59 5.57
N ASP A 55 3.47 5.00 5.06
CA ASP A 55 2.24 5.70 4.66
C ASP A 55 1.08 4.72 4.50
N SER A 56 -0.16 5.17 4.73
CA SER A 56 -1.35 4.32 4.61
C SER A 56 -2.64 5.12 4.53
N PHE A 57 -3.68 4.50 3.98
CA PHE A 57 -5.03 5.04 3.89
C PHE A 57 -6.07 3.93 4.00
N SER A 58 -7.23 4.22 4.60
CA SER A 58 -8.42 3.36 4.53
C SER A 58 -9.72 4.18 4.51
N ARG A 59 -10.68 3.81 3.65
CA ARG A 59 -12.06 4.30 3.61
C ARG A 59 -12.90 3.51 4.62
N GLY A 60 -12.53 3.59 5.88
CA GLY A 60 -13.22 2.85 6.93
C GLY A 60 -12.50 3.00 8.26
N LEU A 61 -13.18 3.66 9.19
CA LEU A 61 -12.76 4.00 10.54
C LEU A 61 -12.15 2.81 11.30
N TRP A 62 -10.90 2.97 11.70
CA TRP A 62 -10.45 2.53 13.03
C TRP A 62 -9.88 3.78 13.71
N THR A 63 -10.76 4.50 14.42
CA THR A 63 -10.38 5.37 15.53
C THR A 63 -10.01 4.53 16.72
#